data_AF-A0A0Q8ZHK2-F1
#
_entry.id   AF-A0A0Q8ZHK2-F1
#
_cell.length_a   1.000
_cell.length_b   1.000
_cell.length_c   1.000
_cell.angle_alpha   90.00
_cell.angle_beta   90.00
_cell.angle_gamma   90.00
#
_symmetry.space_group_name_H-M   'P 1'
#
loop_
_entity.id
_entity.type
_entity.pdbx_description
1 polymer ?
#
loop_
_entity_poly.entity_id
_entity_poly.type
_entity_poly.pdbx_seq_one_letter_code
_entity_poly.pdbx_strand_id
1 'polypeptide(L)'
;MGSAAQMLGTTPGFLRSLDEAKLLAPQRSEGGHRRYSRYQLRIAARARELVDQGTALDAACRIIILEDQLAEAQAINSELHSRLGDDDTAAGAGN
;
A
#
# COMPACT_ATOMS: atom_id res chain seq x y z
N MET A 1 19.20 -9.36 -0.43
CA MET A 1 19.13 -8.04 -1.11
C MET A 1 18.96 -8.15 -2.62
N GLY A 2 19.54 -9.15 -3.32
CA GLY A 2 19.40 -9.27 -4.79
C GLY A 2 18.08 -9.85 -5.29
N SER A 3 17.49 -10.81 -4.58
CA SER A 3 16.34 -11.59 -5.10
C SER A 3 15.06 -10.75 -5.28
N ALA A 4 14.72 -9.87 -4.33
CA ALA A 4 13.55 -8.99 -4.45
C ALA A 4 13.70 -7.96 -5.57
N ALA A 5 14.88 -7.35 -5.69
CA ALA A 5 15.18 -6.38 -6.75
C ALA A 5 15.13 -7.05 -8.13
N GLN A 6 15.70 -8.25 -8.25
CA GLN A 6 15.67 -9.04 -9.48
C GLN A 6 14.25 -9.49 -9.86
N MET A 7 13.43 -9.92 -8.90
CA MET A 7 12.03 -10.27 -9.14
C MET A 7 11.20 -9.09 -9.67
N LEU A 8 11.51 -7.87 -9.23
CA LEU A 8 10.79 -6.67 -9.61
C LEU A 8 11.39 -5.96 -10.83
N GLY A 9 12.50 -6.44 -11.37
CA GLY A 9 13.25 -5.74 -12.41
C GLY A 9 13.80 -4.39 -11.96
N THR A 10 13.97 -4.18 -10.65
CA THR A 10 14.43 -2.90 -10.07
C THR A 10 15.87 -3.03 -9.57
N THR A 11 16.49 -1.89 -9.23
CA THR A 11 17.78 -1.90 -8.56
C THR A 11 17.63 -2.09 -7.05
N PRO A 12 18.63 -2.66 -6.35
CA PRO A 12 18.65 -2.64 -4.89
C PRO A 12 18.63 -1.22 -4.31
N GLY A 13 19.16 -0.23 -5.04
CA GLY A 13 19.11 1.19 -4.67
C GLY A 13 17.68 1.74 -4.63
N PHE A 14 16.85 1.37 -5.62
CA PHE A 14 15.44 1.75 -5.64
C PHE A 14 14.68 1.27 -4.39
N LEU A 15 14.87 0.00 -4.01
CA LEU A 15 14.26 -0.55 -2.78
C LEU A 15 14.78 0.10 -1.49
N ARG A 16 15.98 0.70 -1.51
CA ARG A 16 16.49 1.50 -0.38
C ARG A 16 15.83 2.87 -0.35
N SER A 17 15.68 3.54 -1.49
CA SER A 17 15.00 4.84 -1.56
C SER A 17 13.54 4.74 -1.13
N LEU A 18 12.85 3.64 -1.44
CA LEU A 18 11.48 3.39 -0.94
C LEU A 18 11.41 3.15 0.58
N ASP A 19 12.44 2.52 1.16
CA ASP A 19 12.56 2.34 2.62
C ASP A 19 12.87 3.68 3.32
N GLU A 20 13.76 4.49 2.76
CA GLU A 20 14.07 5.85 3.24
C GLU A 20 12.85 6.76 3.18
N ALA A 21 12.04 6.65 2.12
CA ALA A 21 10.77 7.36 1.98
C ALA A 21 9.65 6.82 2.90
N LYS A 22 9.94 5.80 3.73
CA LYS A 22 8.99 5.13 4.65
C LYS A 22 7.78 4.51 3.96
N LEU A 23 7.83 4.33 2.63
CA LEU A 23 6.79 3.62 1.89
C LEU A 23 6.86 2.11 2.18
N LEU A 24 8.07 1.60 2.42
CA LEU A 24 8.31 0.22 2.83
C LEU A 24 8.84 0.17 4.26
N ALA A 25 8.40 -0.81 5.04
CA ALA A 25 8.87 -1.08 6.39
C ALA A 25 9.40 -2.53 6.48
N PRO A 26 10.57 -2.83 5.88
CA PRO A 26 11.09 -4.19 5.83
C PRO A 26 11.42 -4.72 7.22
N GLN A 27 11.07 -5.97 7.48
CA GLN A 27 11.54 -6.67 8.67
C GLN A 27 13.04 -6.95 8.53
N ARG A 28 13.81 -6.70 9.58
CA ARG A 28 15.23 -7.05 9.63
C ARG A 28 15.36 -8.44 10.25
N SER A 29 15.98 -9.37 9.52
CA SER A 29 16.39 -10.64 10.12
C SER A 29 17.60 -10.44 11.02
N GLU A 30 17.87 -11.41 11.90
CA GLU A 30 19.07 -11.40 12.77
C GLU A 30 20.38 -11.28 11.99
N GLY A 31 20.42 -11.76 10.74
CA GLY A 31 21.57 -11.60 9.83
C GLY A 31 21.65 -10.24 9.09
N GLY A 32 20.87 -9.24 9.47
CA GLY A 32 20.90 -7.89 8.87
C GLY A 32 20.27 -7.80 7.48
N HIS A 33 19.56 -8.84 7.02
CA HIS A 33 18.89 -8.82 5.72
C HIS A 33 17.48 -8.23 5.83
N ARG A 34 17.13 -7.40 4.85
CA ARG A 34 15.78 -6.85 4.69
C ARG A 34 14.87 -7.92 4.11
N ARG A 35 13.79 -8.24 4.81
CA ARG A 35 12.72 -9.13 4.36
C ARG A 35 11.51 -8.29 4.03
N TYR A 36 11.11 -8.34 2.77
CA TYR A 36 9.91 -7.69 2.29
C TYR A 36 8.76 -8.69 2.29
N SER A 37 7.60 -8.27 2.78
CA SER A 37 6.37 -9.05 2.63
C SER A 37 5.91 -9.03 1.17
N ARG A 38 5.01 -9.95 0.79
CA ARG A 38 4.41 -9.96 -0.55
C ARG A 38 3.66 -8.65 -0.85
N TYR A 39 3.03 -8.06 0.17
CA TYR A 39 2.37 -6.76 0.07
C TYR A 39 3.37 -5.64 -0.25
N GLN A 40 4.51 -5.62 0.44
CA GLN A 40 5.58 -4.64 0.21
C GLN A 40 6.17 -4.75 -1.20
N LEU A 41 6.30 -5.97 -1.74
CA LEU A 41 6.76 -6.16 -3.12
C LEU A 41 5.74 -5.65 -4.14
N ARG A 42 4.44 -5.79 -3.88
CA ARG A 42 3.39 -5.19 -4.72
C ARG A 42 3.46 -3.66 -4.72
N ILE A 43 3.62 -3.05 -3.54
CA ILE A 43 3.80 -1.60 -3.42
C ILE A 43 5.03 -1.14 -4.20
N ALA A 44 6.16 -1.86 -4.06
CA ALA A 44 7.39 -1.53 -4.76
C ALA A 44 7.24 -1.64 -6.29
N ALA A 45 6.51 -2.64 -6.80
CA ALA A 45 6.19 -2.76 -8.22
C ALA A 45 5.37 -1.56 -8.71
N ARG A 46 4.35 -1.15 -7.95
CA ARG A 46 3.51 -0.01 -8.31
C ARG A 46 4.26 1.31 -8.29
N ALA A 47 5.12 1.51 -7.28
CA ALA A 47 6.00 2.67 -7.22
C ALA A 47 6.93 2.71 -8.43
N ARG A 48 7.42 1.55 -8.88
CA ARG A 48 8.26 1.45 -10.08
C ARG A 48 7.49 1.86 -11.33
N GLU A 49 6.27 1.37 -11.52
CA GLU A 49 5.43 1.75 -12.65
C GLU A 49 5.17 3.25 -12.73
N LEU A 50 4.86 3.90 -11.60
CA LEU A 50 4.66 5.35 -11.53
C LEU A 50 5.93 6.12 -11.91
N VAL A 51 7.09 5.67 -11.43
CA VAL A 51 8.38 6.28 -11.76
C VAL A 51 8.74 6.08 -13.23
N ASP A 52 8.46 4.90 -13.79
CA ASP A 52 8.68 4.63 -15.21
C ASP A 52 7.77 5.47 -16.12
N GLN A 53 6.62 5.91 -15.61
CA GLN A 53 5.72 6.88 -16.27
C GLN A 53 6.19 8.34 -16.13
N GLY A 54 7.33 8.60 -15.47
CA GLY A 54 7.89 9.93 -15.28
C GLY A 54 7.47 10.63 -13.97
N THR A 55 6.80 9.92 -13.06
CA THR A 55 6.47 10.46 -11.74
C THR A 55 7.72 10.49 -10.87
N ALA A 56 7.97 11.60 -10.17
CA ALA A 56 9.06 11.66 -9.22
C ALA A 56 8.83 10.64 -8.08
N LEU A 57 9.91 10.04 -7.55
CA LEU A 57 9.81 8.96 -6.56
C LEU A 57 9.02 9.37 -5.31
N ASP A 58 9.27 10.58 -4.82
CA ASP A 58 8.57 11.18 -3.68
C ASP A 58 7.07 11.35 -3.95
N ALA A 59 6.71 11.82 -5.15
CA ALA A 59 5.33 11.93 -5.60
C ALA A 59 4.68 10.54 -5.72
N ALA A 60 5.38 9.55 -6.29
CA ALA A 60 4.88 8.18 -6.39
C ALA A 60 4.62 7.56 -5.00
N CYS A 61 5.54 7.75 -4.05
CA CYS A 61 5.35 7.34 -2.66
C CYS A 61 4.11 8.00 -2.04
N ARG A 62 3.94 9.31 -2.25
CA ARG A 62 2.81 10.07 -1.70
C ARG A 62 1.47 9.63 -2.30
N ILE A 63 1.43 9.38 -3.61
CA ILE A 63 0.24 8.88 -4.31
C ILE A 63 -0.20 7.54 -3.69
N ILE A 64 0.72 6.59 -3.55
CA ILE A 64 0.39 5.26 -3.02
C ILE A 64 -0.14 5.34 -1.58
N ILE A 65 0.49 6.16 -0.72
CA ILE A 65 0.01 6.35 0.66
C ILE A 65 -1.41 6.92 0.68
N LEU A 66 -1.70 7.91 -0.18
CA LEU A 66 -3.03 8.54 -0.24
C LEU A 66 -4.08 7.56 -0.78
N GLU A 67 -3.74 6.71 -1.74
CA GLU A 67 -4.65 5.70 -2.27
C GLU A 67 -4.95 4.61 -1.24
N ASP A 68 -3.96 4.17 -0.46
CA ASP A 68 -4.17 3.25 0.65
C ASP A 68 -5.11 3.86 1.71
N GLN A 69 -4.89 5.14 2.08
CA GLN A 69 -5.76 5.88 3.01
C GLN A 69 -7.18 6.06 2.46
N LEU A 70 -7.31 6.34 1.16
CA LEU A 70 -8.60 6.49 0.50
C LEU A 70 -9.37 5.17 0.50
N ALA A 71 -8.71 4.06 0.19
CA ALA A 71 -9.32 2.73 0.21
C ALA A 71 -9.79 2.35 1.62
N GLU A 72 -9.00 2.66 2.66
CA GLU A 72 -9.38 2.45 4.05
C GLU A 72 -10.60 3.29 4.44
N ALA A 73 -10.60 4.58 4.11
CA ALA A 73 -11.72 5.47 4.40
C ALA A 73 -13.00 5.04 3.66
N GLN A 74 -12.89 4.57 2.42
CA GLN A 74 -14.02 4.04 1.65
C GLN A 74 -14.57 2.75 2.27
N ALA A 75 -13.71 1.86 2.75
CA ALA A 75 -14.13 0.64 3.43
C ALA A 75 -14.89 0.95 4.73
N ILE A 76 -14.39 1.88 5.55
CA ILE A 76 -15.06 2.34 6.77
C ILE A 76 -16.41 2.98 6.43
N ASN A 77 -16.46 3.84 5.43
CA ASN A 77 -17.71 4.47 5.00
C ASN A 77 -18.72 3.41 4.54
N SER A 78 -18.31 2.43 3.73
CA SER A 78 -19.19 1.35 3.28
C SER A 78 -19.77 0.55 4.45
N GLU A 79 -18.95 0.24 5.44
CA GLU A 79 -19.37 -0.46 6.66
C GLU A 79 -20.36 0.37 7.48
N LEU A 80 -20.11 1.67 7.65
CA LEU A 80 -21.04 2.56 8.35
C LEU A 80 -22.39 2.66 7.61
N HIS A 81 -22.36 2.83 6.28
CA HIS A 81 -23.59 2.88 5.49
C HIS A 81 -24.37 1.55 5.55
N SER A 82 -23.68 0.40 5.59
CA SER A 82 -24.34 -0.89 5.78
C SER A 82 -25.07 -0.95 7.13
N ARG A 83 -24.40 -0.55 8.22
CA ARG A 83 -25.01 -0.54 9.55
C ARG A 83 -26.21 0.39 9.66
N LEU A 84 -26.08 1.60 9.11
CA LEU A 84 -27.19 2.59 9.07
C LEU A 84 -28.36 2.12 8.21
N GLY A 85 -28.10 1.41 7.11
CA GLY A 85 -29.14 0.85 6.24
C GLY A 85 -29.85 -0.38 6.83
N ASP A 86 -29.14 -1.20 7.60
CA ASP A 86 -29.71 -2.32 8.35
C ASP A 86 -30.67 -1.82 9.45
N ASP A 87 -30.31 -0.72 10.14
CA ASP A 87 -31.16 -0.09 11.15
C ASP A 87 -32.46 0.49 10.55
N ASP A 88 -32.40 1.12 9.37
CA ASP A 88 -33.57 1.69 8.69
C ASP A 88 -34.52 0.59 8.17
N THR A 89 -33.98 -0.56 7.76
CA THR A 89 -34.76 -1.74 7.34
C THR A 89 -35.48 -2.41 8.52
N ALA A 90 -34.86 -2.42 9.71
CA ALA A 90 -35.49 -2.95 10.93
C ALA A 90 -36.62 -2.04 11.47
N ALA A 91 -36.52 -0.72 11.26
CA ALA A 91 -37.54 0.24 11.67
C ALA A 91 -38.79 0.25 10.77
N GLY A 92 -38.66 -0.14 9.49
CA GLY A 92 -39.76 -0.14 8.50
C GLY A 92 -40.69 -1.35 8.54
N ALA A 93 -40.33 -2.45 9.21
CA ALA A 93 -41.13 -3.69 9.23
C ALA A 93 -42.23 -3.73 10.32
N GLY A 94 -42.46 -2.63 11.03
CA GLY A 94 -43.32 -2.55 12.22
C GLY A 94 -44.58 -1.69 12.10
N ASN A 95 -45.05 -1.34 10.90
CA ASN A 95 -46.26 -0.52 10.71
C ASN A 95 -47.21 -1.12 9.67
#